data_AF-A0A1G6X8A3-F1
#
_entry.id   AF-A0A1G6X8A3-F1
#
_cell.length_a   1.000
_cell.length_b   1.000
_cell.length_c   1.000
_cell.angle_alpha   90.00
_cell.angle_beta   90.00
_cell.angle_gamma   90.00
#
_symmetry.space_group_name_H-M   'P 1'
#
loop_
_entity.id
_entity.type
_entity.pdbx_description
1 polymer ?
#
loop_
_entity_poly.entity_id
_entity_poly.type
_entity_poly.pdbx_seq_one_letter_code
_entity_poly.pdbx_strand_id
1 'polypeptide(L)'
;MKPAPRNPAAHSQAGIALIEVLVSILLFSLGILGLIGLQARAINFSVDAEDRNRAALLADELASTMWLNKTVDLPSAEKEKWEDKVESALPGASASVTPSGDTATISISWRAPNRAASAADSRLTTQVVLP
;
A
#
# COMPACT_ATOMS: atom_id res chain seq x y z
N MET A 1 -47.34 -31.06 -63.80
CA MET A 1 -45.88 -30.85 -63.91
C MET A 1 -45.43 -30.16 -62.61
N LYS A 2 -44.56 -30.79 -61.81
CA LYS A 2 -44.22 -30.38 -60.43
C LYS A 2 -42.84 -29.69 -60.42
N PRO A 3 -42.68 -28.46 -59.92
CA PRO A 3 -41.39 -27.77 -59.90
C PRO A 3 -40.47 -28.32 -58.80
N ALA A 4 -39.17 -28.42 -59.11
CA ALA A 4 -38.11 -28.91 -58.23
C ALA A 4 -37.64 -27.84 -57.23
N PRO A 5 -37.21 -28.22 -56.00
CA PRO A 5 -36.74 -27.28 -55.00
C PRO A 5 -35.33 -26.76 -55.33
N ARG A 6 -35.12 -25.44 -55.14
CA ARG A 6 -33.81 -24.78 -55.30
C ARG A 6 -33.05 -24.86 -53.97
N ASN A 7 -31.85 -25.45 -54.00
CA ASN A 7 -30.95 -25.51 -52.85
C ASN A 7 -30.33 -24.13 -52.59
N PRO A 8 -30.42 -23.54 -51.39
CA PRO A 8 -29.75 -22.28 -51.10
C PRO A 8 -28.24 -22.51 -51.00
N ALA A 9 -27.45 -21.65 -51.66
CA ALA A 9 -26.00 -21.67 -51.54
C ALA A 9 -25.59 -21.26 -50.12
N ALA A 10 -24.77 -22.09 -49.47
CA ALA A 10 -24.18 -21.75 -48.18
C ALA A 10 -23.19 -20.59 -48.36
N HIS A 11 -23.58 -19.39 -47.92
CA HIS A 11 -22.70 -18.23 -47.89
C HIS A 11 -21.51 -18.48 -46.95
N SER A 12 -20.31 -18.09 -47.38
CA SER A 12 -19.05 -18.35 -46.66
C SER A 12 -18.94 -17.53 -45.37
N GLN A 13 -19.03 -18.21 -44.22
CA GLN A 13 -18.82 -17.65 -42.87
C GLN A 13 -17.34 -17.41 -42.51
N ALA A 14 -16.39 -17.66 -43.43
CA ALA A 14 -14.97 -17.72 -43.12
C ALA A 14 -14.34 -16.37 -42.71
N GLY A 15 -14.89 -15.22 -43.14
CA GLY A 15 -14.35 -13.89 -42.80
C GLY A 15 -14.80 -13.35 -41.43
N ILE A 16 -16.01 -13.72 -40.98
CA ILE A 16 -16.60 -13.22 -39.74
C ILE A 16 -15.94 -13.90 -38.52
N ALA A 17 -15.59 -15.19 -38.64
CA ALA A 17 -14.95 -15.94 -37.56
C ALA A 17 -13.60 -15.34 -37.11
N LEU A 18 -12.80 -14.80 -38.05
CA LEU A 18 -11.52 -14.15 -37.69
C LEU A 18 -11.76 -12.85 -36.91
N ILE A 19 -12.75 -12.05 -37.31
CA ILE A 19 -13.12 -10.82 -36.60
C ILE A 19 -13.65 -11.13 -35.21
N GLU A 20 -14.47 -12.18 -35.07
CA GLU A 20 -15.01 -12.63 -33.78
C GLU A 20 -13.90 -13.02 -32.80
N VAL A 21 -12.89 -13.77 -33.25
CA VAL A 21 -11.73 -14.13 -32.43
C VAL A 21 -10.89 -12.90 -32.09
N LEU A 22 -10.66 -12.00 -33.04
CA LEU A 22 -9.90 -10.76 -32.79
C LEU A 22 -10.61 -9.86 -31.76
N VAL A 23 -11.92 -9.72 -31.85
CA VAL A 23 -12.72 -8.97 -30.88
C VAL A 23 -12.69 -9.68 -29.52
N SER A 24 -12.77 -11.01 -29.48
CA SER A 24 -12.68 -11.78 -28.24
C SER A 24 -11.33 -11.59 -27.54
N ILE A 25 -10.22 -11.70 -28.29
CA ILE A 25 -8.86 -11.46 -27.77
C ILE A 25 -8.71 -10.01 -27.31
N LEU A 26 -9.24 -9.05 -28.06
CA LEU A 26 -9.22 -7.64 -27.69
C LEU A 26 -9.91 -7.42 -26.34
N LEU A 27 -11.17 -7.85 -26.20
CA LEU A 27 -11.91 -7.70 -24.95
C LEU A 27 -11.24 -8.44 -23.78
N PHE A 28 -10.74 -9.65 -24.02
CA PHE A 28 -10.01 -10.41 -23.01
C PHE A 28 -8.74 -9.71 -22.55
N SER A 29 -7.96 -9.17 -23.49
CA SER A 29 -6.73 -8.42 -23.19
C SER A 29 -7.01 -7.15 -22.38
N LEU A 30 -8.09 -6.43 -22.70
CA LEU A 30 -8.55 -5.28 -21.91
C LEU A 30 -8.94 -5.70 -20.49
N GLY A 31 -9.61 -6.85 -20.35
CA GLY A 31 -9.93 -7.44 -19.04
C GLY A 31 -8.70 -7.72 -18.20
N ILE A 32 -7.67 -8.36 -18.77
CA ILE A 32 -6.41 -8.64 -18.08
C ILE A 32 -5.70 -7.35 -17.66
N LEU A 33 -5.62 -6.36 -18.54
CA LEU A 33 -5.01 -5.07 -18.21
C LEU A 33 -5.73 -4.37 -17.04
N GLY A 34 -7.06 -4.43 -17.02
CA GLY A 34 -7.86 -3.95 -15.90
C GLY A 34 -7.54 -4.65 -14.58
N LEU A 35 -7.43 -5.98 -14.60
CA LEU A 35 -7.08 -6.79 -13.42
C LEU A 35 -5.66 -6.50 -12.92
N ILE A 36 -4.67 -6.38 -13.81
CA ILE A 36 -3.30 -6.03 -13.45
C ILE A 36 -3.26 -4.64 -12.80
N GLY A 37 -4.03 -3.67 -13.33
CA GLY A 37 -4.16 -2.35 -12.73
C GLY A 37 -4.72 -2.39 -11.31
N LEU A 38 -5.72 -3.24 -11.06
CA LEU A 38 -6.27 -3.45 -9.72
C LEU A 38 -5.25 -4.13 -8.80
N GLN A 39 -4.55 -5.16 -9.29
CA GLN A 39 -3.53 -5.88 -8.53
C GLN A 39 -2.38 -4.95 -8.12
N ALA A 40 -1.90 -4.09 -9.01
CA ALA A 40 -0.87 -3.11 -8.70
C ALA A 40 -1.33 -2.15 -7.58
N ARG A 41 -2.59 -1.70 -7.60
CA ARG A 41 -3.16 -0.87 -6.52
C ARG A 41 -3.25 -1.63 -5.20
N ALA A 42 -3.66 -2.89 -5.24
CA ALA A 42 -3.72 -3.74 -4.04
C ALA A 42 -2.34 -3.92 -3.40
N ILE A 43 -1.30 -4.15 -4.20
CA ILE A 43 0.09 -4.24 -3.71
C ILE A 43 0.51 -2.94 -3.00
N ASN A 44 0.26 -1.79 -3.63
CA ASN A 44 0.60 -0.50 -3.03
C ASN A 44 -0.14 -0.26 -1.70
N PHE A 45 -1.41 -0.68 -1.62
CA PHE A 45 -2.18 -0.61 -0.38
C PHE A 45 -1.60 -1.51 0.71
N SER A 46 -1.21 -2.75 0.37
CA SER A 46 -0.56 -3.66 1.31
C SER A 46 0.75 -3.11 1.86
N VAL A 47 1.58 -2.49 1.01
CA VAL A 47 2.84 -1.85 1.44
C VAL A 47 2.57 -0.67 2.39
N ASP A 48 1.62 0.22 2.08
CA ASP A 48 1.28 1.34 2.98
C ASP A 48 0.75 0.84 4.33
N ALA A 49 -0.05 -0.23 4.34
CA ALA A 49 -0.54 -0.85 5.56
C ALA A 49 0.60 -1.49 6.37
N GLU A 50 1.56 -2.14 5.71
CA GLU A 50 2.75 -2.71 6.35
C GLU A 50 3.62 -1.62 6.98
N ASP A 51 3.89 -0.53 6.28
CA ASP A 51 4.67 0.60 6.80
C ASP A 51 3.98 1.21 8.03
N ARG A 52 2.65 1.40 7.99
CA ARG A 52 1.88 1.86 9.16
C ARG A 52 1.99 0.91 10.33
N ASN A 53 1.92 -0.39 10.07
CA ASN A 53 2.04 -1.40 11.12
C ASN A 53 3.45 -1.40 11.73
N ARG A 54 4.50 -1.29 10.91
CA ARG A 54 5.89 -1.14 11.37
C ARG A 54 6.05 0.09 12.26
N ALA A 55 5.50 1.23 11.85
CA ALA A 55 5.51 2.46 12.65
C ALA A 55 4.80 2.28 14.00
N ALA A 56 3.63 1.62 14.00
CA ALA A 56 2.87 1.35 15.23
C ALA A 56 3.65 0.45 16.19
N LEU A 57 4.23 -0.64 15.70
CA LEU A 57 5.04 -1.55 16.51
C LEU A 57 6.26 -0.84 17.13
N LEU A 58 6.93 0.03 16.38
CA LEU A 58 8.06 0.82 16.88
C LEU A 58 7.65 1.85 17.93
N ALA A 59 6.48 2.49 17.75
CA ALA A 59 5.93 3.40 18.75
C ALA A 59 5.54 2.65 20.04
N ASP A 60 4.92 1.48 19.91
CA ASP A 60 4.50 0.63 21.03
C ASP A 60 5.71 0.07 21.81
N GLU A 61 6.80 -0.30 21.12
CA GLU A 61 8.05 -0.71 21.74
C GLU A 61 8.63 0.41 22.63
N LEU A 62 8.67 1.65 22.12
CA LEU A 62 9.15 2.79 22.88
C LEU A 62 8.22 3.14 24.03
N ALA A 63 6.90 3.12 23.81
CA ALA A 63 5.90 3.34 24.85
C ALA A 63 6.04 2.32 25.98
N SER A 64 6.21 1.04 25.63
CA SER A 64 6.46 -0.03 26.59
C SER A 64 7.75 0.20 27.37
N THR A 65 8.80 0.68 26.71
CA THR A 65 10.08 1.03 27.35
C THR A 65 9.91 2.15 28.37
N MET A 66 9.15 3.19 28.04
CA MET A 66 8.80 4.28 28.97
C MET A 66 8.02 3.78 30.19
N TRP A 67 7.04 2.90 29.99
CA TRP A 67 6.27 2.30 31.10
C TRP A 67 7.14 1.42 32.00
N LEU A 68 8.03 0.61 31.43
CA LEU A 68 8.94 -0.25 32.19
C LEU A 68 9.94 0.58 33.00
N ASN A 69 10.47 1.65 32.42
CA ASN A 69 11.41 2.54 33.08
C ASN A 69 10.72 3.59 33.97
N LYS A 70 9.37 3.67 33.93
CA LYS A 70 8.55 4.67 34.61
C LYS A 70 9.01 6.11 34.35
N THR A 71 9.46 6.39 33.13
CA THR A 71 9.90 7.72 32.70
C THR A 71 9.47 8.00 31.27
N VAL A 72 8.96 9.21 31.03
CA VAL A 72 8.70 9.74 29.68
C VAL A 72 9.94 10.38 29.07
N ASP A 73 10.93 10.70 29.90
CA ASP A 73 12.20 11.26 29.48
C ASP A 73 13.26 10.16 29.47
N LEU A 74 13.44 9.56 28.30
CA LEU A 74 14.48 8.55 28.06
C LEU A 74 15.85 9.21 27.85
N PRO A 75 16.96 8.56 28.22
CA PRO A 75 18.30 9.02 27.89
C PRO A 75 18.49 9.25 26.39
N SER A 76 19.30 10.24 26.01
CA SER A 76 19.53 10.57 24.59
C SER A 76 20.01 9.37 23.77
N ALA A 77 20.92 8.57 24.32
CA ALA A 77 21.43 7.37 23.66
C ALA A 77 20.37 6.30 23.39
N GLU A 78 19.29 6.23 24.17
CA GLU A 78 18.17 5.32 23.92
C GLU A 78 17.23 5.88 22.85
N LYS A 79 16.97 7.20 22.89
CA LYS A 79 16.19 7.91 21.86
C LYS A 79 16.85 7.78 20.49
N GLU A 80 18.16 8.05 20.40
CA GLU A 80 18.95 7.93 19.17
C GLU A 80 18.89 6.51 18.58
N LYS A 81 19.09 5.48 19.41
CA LYS A 81 18.98 4.08 18.96
C LYS A 81 17.60 3.74 18.41
N TRP A 82 16.55 4.27 19.02
CA TRP A 82 15.19 4.06 18.54
C TRP A 82 14.95 4.84 17.23
N GLU A 83 15.43 6.07 17.11
CA GLU A 83 15.35 6.86 15.88
C GLU A 83 16.08 6.17 14.70
N ASP A 84 17.29 5.63 14.93
CA ASP A 84 18.03 4.83 13.95
C ASP A 84 17.25 3.57 13.52
N LYS A 85 16.55 2.94 14.47
CA LYS A 85 15.69 1.78 14.21
C LYS A 85 14.49 2.17 13.35
N VAL A 86 13.90 3.35 13.57
CA VAL A 86 12.83 3.86 12.71
C VAL A 86 13.34 4.13 11.29
N GLU A 87 14.48 4.82 11.16
CA GLU A 87 15.07 5.16 9.85
C GLU A 87 15.44 3.93 9.03
N SER A 88 15.93 2.87 9.69
CA SER A 88 16.23 1.60 9.03
C SER A 88 15.00 0.76 8.71
N ALA A 89 13.90 0.91 9.45
CA ALA A 89 12.69 0.13 9.28
C ALA A 89 11.70 0.71 8.26
N LEU A 90 11.76 2.02 7.99
CA LEU A 90 10.80 2.75 7.16
C LEU A 90 11.51 3.65 6.14
N PRO A 91 11.04 3.71 4.89
CA PRO A 91 11.67 4.50 3.84
C PRO A 91 11.53 6.01 4.10
N GLY A 92 12.66 6.72 4.09
CA GLY A 92 12.69 8.19 4.27
C GLY A 92 12.07 8.64 5.58
N ALA A 93 12.23 7.83 6.63
CA ALA A 93 11.57 8.07 7.90
C ALA A 93 12.33 9.04 8.79
N SER A 94 11.57 9.74 9.63
CA SER A 94 12.06 10.59 10.70
C SER A 94 11.17 10.40 11.91
N ALA A 95 11.77 10.41 13.09
CA ALA A 95 11.05 10.24 14.34
C ALA A 95 11.48 11.26 15.38
N SER A 96 10.62 11.49 16.36
CA SER A 96 10.91 12.35 17.49
C SER A 96 10.08 11.94 18.71
N VAL A 97 10.66 12.20 19.88
CA VAL A 97 10.04 11.96 21.18
C VAL A 97 10.04 13.26 21.95
N THR A 98 8.85 13.79 22.26
CA THR A 98 8.72 15.05 23.01
C THR A 98 8.04 14.79 24.35
N PRO A 99 8.79 14.74 25.46
CA PRO A 99 8.19 14.66 26.80
C PRO A 99 7.59 16.01 27.23
N SER A 100 6.46 15.96 27.94
CA SER A 100 5.76 17.10 28.50
C SER A 100 5.02 16.67 29.78
N GLY A 101 5.54 17.05 30.94
CA GLY A 101 5.04 16.56 32.23
C GLY A 101 5.13 15.04 32.30
N ASP A 102 4.02 14.37 32.59
CA ASP A 102 3.92 12.90 32.64
C ASP A 102 3.52 12.26 31.29
N THR A 103 3.53 13.04 30.21
CA THR A 103 3.14 12.59 28.86
C THR A 103 4.31 12.67 27.88
N ALA A 104 4.59 11.58 27.17
CA ALA A 104 5.47 11.60 25.99
C ALA A 104 4.63 11.58 24.71
N THR A 105 4.95 12.48 23.78
CA THR A 105 4.42 12.42 22.41
C THR A 105 5.47 11.79 21.50
N ILE A 106 5.15 10.62 20.96
CA ILE A 106 5.95 9.90 19.97
C ILE A 106 5.41 10.27 18.59
N SER A 107 6.25 10.83 17.73
CA SER A 107 5.89 11.14 16.33
C SER A 107 6.81 10.42 15.38
N ILE A 108 6.24 9.67 14.44
CA ILE A 108 6.96 8.98 13.36
C ILE A 108 6.38 9.47 12.03
N SER A 109 7.24 9.93 11.13
CA SER A 109 6.90 10.26 9.75
C SER A 109 7.72 9.41 8.78
N TRP A 110 7.13 9.05 7.65
CA TRP A 110 7.81 8.28 6.60
C TRP A 110 7.23 8.56 5.23
N ARG A 111 8.00 8.21 4.20
CA ARG A 111 7.65 8.48 2.81
C ARG A 111 7.89 7.26 1.93
N ALA A 112 6.79 6.64 1.48
CA ALA A 112 6.85 5.54 0.54
C ALA A 112 7.56 5.95 -0.77
N PRO A 113 8.43 5.09 -1.37
CA PRO A 113 9.21 5.44 -2.56
C PRO A 113 8.38 5.79 -3.81
N ASN A 114 7.16 5.25 -3.90
CA ASN A 114 6.22 5.48 -4.99
C ASN A 114 5.38 6.77 -4.81
N ARG A 115 5.58 7.53 -3.73
CA ARG A 115 4.79 8.71 -3.40
C ARG A 115 5.20 9.93 -4.23
N ALA A 116 4.24 10.53 -4.93
CA ALA A 116 4.44 11.75 -5.71
C ALA A 116 5.04 12.88 -4.87
N ALA A 117 6.06 13.59 -5.39
CA ALA A 117 6.83 14.62 -4.67
C ALA A 117 5.97 15.68 -3.95
N SER A 118 4.82 16.04 -4.51
CA SER A 118 3.88 17.02 -3.96
C SER A 118 2.93 16.48 -2.88
N ALA A 119 2.84 15.16 -2.71
CA ALA A 119 1.98 14.55 -1.71
C ALA A 119 2.63 14.63 -0.32
N ALA A 120 1.82 14.92 0.70
CA ALA A 120 2.24 14.92 2.09
C ALA A 120 2.75 13.55 2.54
N ASP A 121 3.70 13.56 3.48
CA ASP A 121 4.26 12.35 4.07
C ASP A 121 3.25 11.65 4.98
N SER A 122 3.45 10.34 5.18
CA SER A 122 2.67 9.57 6.15
C SER A 122 3.17 9.89 7.56
N ARG A 123 2.26 9.95 8.53
CA ARG A 123 2.59 10.26 9.92
C ARG A 123 1.76 9.42 10.88
N LEU A 124 2.42 8.91 11.92
CA LEU A 124 1.82 8.30 13.10
C LEU A 124 2.22 9.14 14.32
N THR A 125 1.26 9.37 15.22
CA THR A 125 1.52 10.05 16.49
C THR A 125 0.82 9.30 17.61
N THR A 126 1.59 8.93 18.62
CA THR A 126 1.12 8.18 19.79
C THR A 126 1.45 8.99 21.05
N GLN A 127 0.51 9.06 21.99
CA GLN A 127 0.72 9.68 23.28
C GLN A 127 0.83 8.61 24.36
N VAL A 128 1.87 8.70 25.18
CA VAL A 128 2.14 7.79 26.29
C VAL A 128 2.02 8.60 27.57
N VAL A 129 1.11 8.22 28.45
CA VAL A 129 0.92 8.85 29.77
C VAL A 129 1.40 7.88 30.84
N LEU A 130 2.19 8.37 31.79
CA LEU A 130 2.57 7.61 32.98
C LEU A 130 1.50 7.78 34.08
N PRO A 131 1.11 6.68 34.76
CA PRO A 131 0.20 6.73 35.91
C PRO A 131 0.88 7.17 37.21
#